data_AF-A0A8T4Y6C0-F1
#
_entry.id   AF-A0A8T4Y6C0-F1
#
_cell.length_a   1.000
_cell.length_b   1.000
_cell.length_c   1.000
_cell.angle_alpha   90.00
_cell.angle_beta   90.00
_cell.angle_gamma   90.00
#
_symmetry.space_group_name_H-M   'P 1'
#
loop_
_entity.id
_entity.type
_entity.pdbx_description
1 polymer ?
#
loop_
_entity_poly.entity_id
_entity_poly.type
_entity_poly.pdbx_seq_one_letter_code
_entity_poly.pdbx_strand_id
1 'polypeptide(L)'
;MSPALWLAGGALAGREKAKFTDAVAIIVVGIIVGAIFDAFVLGFFELLFSMLPLGALGFWLFSYLIRLIIWLALVKHYFDCGWLKALAISILAIILFAIIAVVLAFLGLALIALI
;
A
#
# COMPACT_ATOMS: atom_id res chain seq x y z
N MET A 1 1.57 6.47 -6.03
CA MET A 1 0.51 5.67 -5.38
C MET A 1 -0.80 6.44 -5.24
N SER A 2 -0.81 7.67 -4.71
CA SER A 2 -2.05 8.42 -4.43
C SER A 2 -2.99 8.62 -5.65
N PRO A 3 -2.53 8.93 -6.87
CA PRO A 3 -3.42 9.03 -8.03
C PRO A 3 -4.07 7.69 -8.42
N ALA A 4 -3.33 6.59 -8.33
CA ALA A 4 -3.86 5.25 -8.60
C ALA A 4 -4.90 4.83 -7.55
N LEU A 5 -4.63 5.13 -6.28
CA LEU A 5 -5.56 4.85 -5.18
C LEU A 5 -6.84 5.69 -5.29
N TRP A 6 -6.72 6.95 -5.70
CA TRP A 6 -7.85 7.85 -5.95
C TRP A 6 -8.72 7.38 -7.12
N LEU A 7 -8.10 6.95 -8.22
CA LEU A 7 -8.82 6.39 -9.37
C LEU A 7 -9.52 5.08 -9.00
N ALA A 8 -8.84 4.18 -8.28
CA ALA A 8 -9.41 2.92 -7.83
C ALA A 8 -10.58 3.11 -6.84
N GLY A 9 -10.40 4.00 -5.86
CA GLY A 9 -11.45 4.38 -4.90
C GLY A 9 -12.64 5.02 -5.61
N GLY A 10 -12.39 5.93 -6.56
CA GLY A 10 -13.45 6.54 -7.37
C GLY A 10 -14.25 5.52 -8.19
N ALA A 11 -13.59 4.50 -8.73
CA ALA A 11 -14.22 3.46 -9.55
C ALA A 11 -15.09 2.47 -8.73
N LEU A 12 -14.68 2.12 -7.50
CA LEU A 12 -15.33 1.05 -6.72
C LEU A 12 -16.11 1.53 -5.49
N ALA A 13 -15.71 2.65 -4.88
CA ALA A 13 -16.39 3.27 -3.74
C ALA A 13 -17.24 4.49 -4.13
N GLY A 14 -16.97 5.09 -5.30
CA GLY A 14 -17.64 6.28 -5.80
C GLY A 14 -16.84 7.56 -5.55
N ARG A 15 -16.96 8.52 -6.48
CA ARG A 15 -16.20 9.80 -6.45
C ARG A 15 -16.56 10.70 -5.26
N GLU A 16 -17.75 10.55 -4.69
CA GLU A 16 -18.17 11.29 -3.49
C GLU A 16 -17.44 10.84 -2.22
N LYS A 17 -17.08 9.54 -2.17
CA LYS A 17 -16.41 8.91 -1.04
C LYS A 17 -14.89 8.89 -1.18
N ALA A 18 -14.37 8.83 -2.40
CA ALA A 18 -12.93 8.78 -2.66
C ALA A 18 -12.40 10.15 -3.14
N LYS A 19 -12.10 11.04 -2.18
CA LYS A 19 -11.47 12.33 -2.51
C LYS A 19 -9.96 12.14 -2.68
N PHE A 20 -9.35 13.02 -3.46
CA PHE A 20 -7.90 12.97 -3.69
C PHE A 20 -7.12 13.22 -2.40
N THR A 21 -7.61 14.13 -1.55
CA THR A 21 -7.05 14.39 -0.22
C THR A 21 -7.05 13.15 0.66
N ASP A 22 -8.12 12.36 0.64
CA ASP A 22 -8.23 11.12 1.42
C ASP A 22 -7.24 10.07 0.89
N ALA A 23 -7.09 9.97 -0.44
CA ALA A 23 -6.09 9.10 -1.06
C ALA A 23 -4.66 9.50 -0.67
N VAL A 24 -4.34 10.80 -0.59
CA VAL A 24 -3.04 11.28 -0.12
C VAL A 24 -2.86 10.97 1.37
N ALA A 25 -3.88 11.20 2.20
CA ALA A 25 -3.84 10.92 3.63
C ALA A 25 -3.59 9.44 3.91
N ILE A 26 -4.24 8.52 3.18
CA ILE A 26 -3.97 7.08 3.27
C ILE A 26 -2.49 6.77 3.04
N ILE A 27 -1.88 7.37 2.01
CA ILE A 27 -0.46 7.13 1.71
C ILE A 27 0.44 7.71 2.80
N VAL A 28 0.20 8.94 3.24
CA VAL A 28 1.00 9.59 4.28
C VAL A 28 0.92 8.82 5.60
N VAL A 29 -0.29 8.52 6.07
CA VAL A 29 -0.50 7.76 7.31
C VAL A 29 0.01 6.33 7.13
N GLY A 30 -0.18 5.72 5.97
CA GLY A 30 0.31 4.37 5.66
C GLY A 30 1.84 4.27 5.73
N ILE A 31 2.56 5.28 5.24
CA ILE A 31 4.03 5.34 5.34
C ILE A 31 4.45 5.50 6.80
N ILE A 32 3.82 6.42 7.55
CA ILE A 32 4.17 6.67 8.95
C ILE A 32 3.92 5.42 9.81
N VAL A 33 2.72 4.85 9.72
CA VAL A 33 2.34 3.64 10.46
C VAL A 33 3.20 2.46 10.03
N GLY A 34 3.47 2.33 8.73
CA GLY A 34 4.35 1.30 8.19
C GLY A 34 5.77 1.41 8.75
N ALA A 35 6.35 2.61 8.77
CA ALA A 35 7.70 2.83 9.27
C ALA A 35 7.80 2.56 10.78
N ILE A 36 6.80 2.97 11.57
CA ILE A 36 6.73 2.67 13.00
C ILE A 36 6.62 1.15 13.22
N PHE A 37 5.77 0.48 12.45
CA PHE A 37 5.61 -0.97 12.53
C PHE A 37 6.91 -1.70 12.18
N ASP A 38 7.60 -1.30 11.12
CA ASP A 38 8.87 -1.92 10.71
C ASP A 38 9.98 -1.64 11.73
N ALA A 39 10.09 -0.42 12.26
CA ALA A 39 11.06 -0.12 13.29
C ALA A 39 10.87 -0.99 14.55
N PHE A 40 9.62 -1.25 14.92
CA PHE A 40 9.28 -2.12 16.05
C PHE A 40 9.55 -3.61 15.75
N VAL A 41 9.14 -4.08 14.57
CA VAL A 41 9.22 -5.49 14.16
C VAL A 41 10.66 -5.90 13.81
N LEU A 42 11.36 -5.11 12.97
CA LEU A 42 12.75 -5.36 12.58
C LEU A 42 13.72 -5.05 13.73
N GLY A 43 13.44 -4.01 14.53
CA GLY A 43 14.34 -3.61 15.63
C GLY A 43 14.33 -4.59 16.81
N PHE A 44 13.14 -4.95 17.30
CA PHE A 44 13.02 -5.75 18.52
C PHE A 44 12.79 -7.24 18.27
N PHE A 45 11.87 -7.58 17.36
CA PHE A 45 11.48 -8.97 17.16
C PHE A 45 12.40 -9.74 16.21
N GLU A 46 12.88 -9.13 15.12
CA GLU A 46 13.79 -9.80 14.19
C GLU A 46 15.10 -10.20 14.88
N LEU A 47 15.64 -9.33 15.74
CA LEU A 47 16.85 -9.64 16.51
C LEU A 47 16.65 -10.79 17.51
N LEU A 48 15.46 -10.89 18.11
CA LEU A 48 15.09 -12.00 19.02
C LEU A 48 14.84 -13.32 18.26
N PHE A 49 14.14 -13.27 17.12
CA PHE A 49 13.69 -14.46 16.38
C PHE A 49 14.68 -14.94 15.32
N SER A 50 15.63 -14.12 14.86
CA SER A 50 16.70 -14.52 13.92
C SER A 50 17.60 -15.62 14.49
N MET A 51 17.66 -15.76 15.82
CA MET A 51 18.41 -16.82 16.51
C MET A 51 17.71 -18.20 16.44
N LEU A 52 16.43 -18.27 15.99
CA LEU A 52 15.66 -19.50 15.95
C LEU A 52 15.40 -19.95 14.49
N PRO A 53 15.95 -21.10 14.04
CA PRO A 53 15.88 -21.53 12.63
C PRO A 53 14.45 -21.82 12.11
N LEU A 54 13.48 -22.03 13.00
CA LEU A 54 12.05 -22.21 12.68
C LEU A 54 11.20 -20.96 12.97
N GLY A 55 11.74 -19.97 13.70
CA GLY A 55 11.01 -18.78 14.15
C GLY A 55 10.85 -17.72 13.06
N ALA A 56 11.82 -17.61 12.15
CA ALA A 56 11.81 -16.61 11.10
C ALA A 56 10.56 -16.74 10.20
N LEU A 57 10.32 -17.90 9.58
CA LEU A 57 9.25 -18.08 8.59
C LEU A 57 7.84 -17.75 9.13
N GLY A 58 7.53 -18.15 10.37
CA GLY A 58 6.22 -17.86 10.99
C GLY A 58 6.04 -16.38 11.32
N PHE A 59 7.10 -15.73 11.80
CA PHE A 59 7.07 -14.32 12.19
C PHE A 59 6.97 -13.37 10.97
N TRP A 60 7.65 -13.69 9.86
CA TRP A 60 7.53 -12.97 8.60
C TRP A 60 6.08 -12.97 8.07
N LEU A 61 5.42 -14.13 8.11
CA LEU A 61 4.05 -14.28 7.62
C LEU A 61 3.05 -13.49 8.47
N PHE A 62 3.18 -13.55 9.80
CA PHE A 62 2.33 -12.82 10.73
C PHE A 62 2.48 -11.29 10.56
N SER A 63 3.73 -10.81 10.45
CA SER A 63 4.02 -9.40 10.24
C SER A 63 3.43 -8.87 8.92
N TYR A 64 3.51 -9.66 7.85
CA TYR A 64 2.93 -9.31 6.55
C TYR A 64 1.39 -9.21 6.62
N LEU A 65 0.73 -10.14 7.31
CA LEU A 65 -0.72 -10.12 7.51
C LEU A 65 -1.18 -8.90 8.29
N ILE A 66 -0.47 -8.51 9.36
CA ILE A 66 -0.79 -7.30 10.11
C ILE A 66 -0.68 -6.07 9.21
N ARG A 67 0.40 -5.96 8.44
CA ARG A 67 0.62 -4.83 7.52
C ARG A 67 -0.48 -4.73 6.48
N LEU A 68 -0.92 -5.87 5.94
CA LEU A 68 -2.05 -5.95 5.01
C LEU A 68 -3.37 -5.53 5.67
N ILE A 69 -3.63 -5.97 6.91
CA ILE A 69 -4.82 -5.58 7.68
C ILE A 69 -4.82 -4.07 7.97
N ILE A 70 -3.68 -3.51 8.40
CA ILE A 70 -3.53 -2.07 8.64
C ILE A 70 -3.84 -1.29 7.36
N TRP A 71 -3.27 -1.71 6.22
CA TRP A 71 -3.51 -1.05 4.94
C TRP A 71 -4.99 -1.09 4.54
N LEU A 72 -5.63 -2.25 4.64
CA LEU A 72 -7.06 -2.39 4.36
C LEU A 72 -7.91 -1.55 5.32
N ALA A 73 -7.52 -1.45 6.59
CA ALA A 73 -8.21 -0.64 7.59
C ALA A 73 -8.13 0.86 7.24
N LEU A 74 -6.97 1.35 6.80
CA LEU A 74 -6.84 2.74 6.32
C LEU A 74 -7.76 2.99 5.13
N VAL A 75 -7.70 2.15 4.09
CA VAL A 75 -8.55 2.31 2.90
C VAL A 75 -10.04 2.28 3.27
N LYS A 76 -10.43 1.34 4.13
CA LYS A 76 -11.81 1.23 4.62
C LYS A 76 -12.26 2.48 5.37
N HIS A 77 -11.41 3.02 6.24
CA HIS A 77 -11.73 4.18 7.08
C HIS A 77 -11.83 5.47 6.25
N TYR A 78 -10.90 5.69 5.32
CA TYR A 78 -10.86 6.93 4.54
C TYR A 78 -11.82 6.93 3.35
N PHE A 79 -12.17 5.78 2.77
CA PHE A 79 -13.12 5.70 1.63
C PHE A 79 -14.52 5.22 2.00
N ASP A 80 -14.85 5.11 3.29
CA ASP A 80 -16.17 4.70 3.82
C ASP A 80 -16.78 3.50 3.09
N CYS A 81 -15.97 2.46 2.86
CA CYS A 81 -16.31 1.28 2.08
C CYS A 81 -16.27 0.00 2.92
N GLY A 82 -16.89 -1.08 2.44
CA GLY A 82 -16.81 -2.40 3.09
C GLY A 82 -15.44 -3.06 2.93
N TRP A 83 -15.14 -4.07 3.74
CA TRP A 83 -13.85 -4.81 3.72
C TRP A 83 -13.53 -5.42 2.35
N LEU A 84 -14.51 -6.06 1.69
CA LEU A 84 -14.30 -6.66 0.37
C LEU A 84 -14.01 -5.61 -0.71
N LYS A 85 -14.66 -4.44 -0.62
CA LYS A 85 -14.40 -3.31 -1.52
C LYS A 85 -13.02 -2.71 -1.27
N ALA A 86 -12.59 -2.57 -0.01
CA ALA A 86 -11.26 -2.06 0.33
C ALA A 86 -10.14 -2.93 -0.26
N LEU A 87 -10.32 -4.26 -0.22
CA LEU A 87 -9.40 -5.21 -0.84
C LEU A 87 -9.39 -5.04 -2.37
N ALA A 88 -10.57 -4.97 -3.00
CA ALA A 88 -10.67 -4.75 -4.45
C ALA A 88 -10.04 -3.42 -4.89
N ILE A 89 -10.23 -2.34 -4.13
CA ILE A 89 -9.62 -1.03 -4.37
C ILE A 89 -8.09 -1.11 -4.28
N SER A 90 -7.56 -1.83 -3.28
CA SER A 90 -6.12 -1.97 -3.10
C SER A 90 -5.48 -2.74 -4.26
N ILE A 91 -6.11 -3.83 -4.71
CA ILE A 91 -5.65 -4.60 -5.89
C ILE A 91 -5.72 -3.72 -7.15
N LEU A 92 -6.85 -3.05 -7.37
CA LEU A 92 -7.03 -2.18 -8.53
C LEU A 92 -6.01 -1.03 -8.54
N ALA A 93 -5.71 -0.46 -7.38
CA ALA A 93 -4.71 0.60 -7.24
C ALA A 93 -3.29 0.11 -7.61
N ILE A 94 -2.92 -1.12 -7.25
CA ILE A 94 -1.64 -1.71 -7.65
C ILE A 94 -1.57 -1.87 -9.16
N ILE A 95 -2.63 -2.40 -9.78
CA ILE A 95 -2.71 -2.57 -11.24
C ILE A 95 -2.58 -1.21 -11.95
N LEU A 96 -3.35 -0.21 -11.52
CA LEU A 96 -3.29 1.14 -12.07
C LEU A 96 -1.91 1.78 -11.89
N PHE A 97 -1.30 1.59 -10.72
CA PHE A 97 0.04 2.10 -10.45
C PHE A 97 1.09 1.45 -11.37
N ALA A 98 1.02 0.13 -11.57
CA ALA A 98 1.92 -0.58 -12.47
C ALA A 98 1.81 -0.07 -13.91
N ILE A 99 0.59 0.13 -14.42
CA ILE A 99 0.36 0.69 -15.76
C ILE A 99 0.98 2.09 -15.87
N ILE A 100 0.70 2.98 -14.91
CA ILE A 100 1.24 4.34 -14.90
C ILE A 100 2.77 4.32 -14.85
N ALA A 101 3.36 3.46 -14.03
CA ALA A 101 4.81 3.32 -13.91
C ALA A 101 5.46 2.83 -15.20
N VAL A 102 4.85 1.86 -15.88
CA VAL A 102 5.33 1.37 -17.19
C VAL A 102 5.30 2.48 -18.23
N VAL A 103 4.18 3.21 -18.34
CA VAL A 103 4.06 4.34 -19.29
C VAL A 103 5.11 5.41 -19.00
N LEU A 104 5.29 5.79 -17.73
CA LEU A 104 6.31 6.75 -17.31
C LEU A 104 7.74 6.27 -17.62
N ALA A 105 8.01 4.98 -17.43
CA ALA A 105 9.32 4.40 -17.74
C ALA A 105 9.64 4.45 -19.24
N PHE A 106 8.69 4.11 -20.11
CA PHE A 106 8.86 4.23 -21.56
C PHE A 106 9.06 5.68 -22.00
N LEU A 107 8.29 6.62 -21.45
CA LEU A 107 8.47 8.05 -21.71
C LEU A 107 9.84 8.53 -21.26
N GLY A 108 10.32 8.09 -20.09
CA GLY A 108 11.66 8.40 -19.58
C GLY A 108 12.77 7.89 -20.50
N LEU A 109 12.67 6.64 -20.95
CA LEU A 109 13.63 6.05 -21.91
C LEU A 109 13.62 6.78 -23.26
N ALA A 110 12.44 7.16 -23.77
CA ALA A 110 12.32 7.91 -25.02
C ALA A 110 12.97 9.30 -24.93
N LEU A 111 12.80 9.99 -23.79
CA LEU A 111 13.43 11.29 -23.53
C LEU A 111 14.95 11.18 -23.44
N ILE A 112 15.46 10.16 -22.72
CA ILE A 112 16.90 9.90 -22.62
C ILE A 112 17.49 9.57 -23.99
N ALA A 113 16.77 8.85 -24.85
CA ALA A 113 17.24 8.52 -26.20
C ALA A 113 17.25 9.71 -27.17
N LEU A 114 16.54 10.80 -26.86
CA LEU A 114 16.42 11.99 -27.70
C LEU A 114 17.43 13.10 -27.33
N ILE A 115 18.08 12.99 -26.17
CA ILE A 115 19.15 13.89 -25.69
C ILE A 115 20.50 13.30 -26.06
#